data_AF-A0A089P5S0-F1
#
_entry.id   AF-A0A089P5S0-F1
#
_cell.length_a   1.000
_cell.length_b   1.000
_cell.length_c   1.000
_cell.angle_alpha   90.00
_cell.angle_beta   90.00
_cell.angle_gamma   90.00
#
_symmetry.space_group_name_H-M   'P 1'
#
loop_
_entity.id
_entity.type
_entity.pdbx_description
1 polymer ?
#
loop_
_entity_poly.entity_id
_entity_poly.type
_entity_poly.pdbx_seq_one_letter_code
_entity_poly.pdbx_strand_id
1 'polypeptide(L)' 'MKKEHNYAGGLSNYIVLKEEKEVIFYLHNPYPDCLEIPAIMKSRFPEDYKSIVVNSLDEFKKYGEKA' A
#
# COMPACT_ATOMS: atom_id res chain seq x y z
N MET A 1 7.51 -32.02 -6.52
CA MET A 1 6.89 -30.80 -7.10
C MET A 1 6.93 -29.71 -6.04
N LYS A 2 7.65 -28.61 -6.29
CA LYS A 2 7.65 -27.45 -5.41
C LYS A 2 6.30 -26.76 -5.56
N LYS A 3 5.55 -26.60 -4.48
CA LYS A 3 4.36 -25.74 -4.47
C LYS A 3 4.86 -24.30 -4.51
N GLU A 4 4.93 -23.73 -5.70
CA GLU A 4 5.10 -22.29 -5.86
C GLU A 4 3.87 -21.64 -5.22
N HIS A 5 4.08 -21.01 -4.07
CA HIS A 5 3.06 -20.19 -3.44
C HIS A 5 2.84 -18.98 -4.34
N ASN A 6 1.90 -19.11 -5.27
CA ASN A 6 1.32 -18.00 -6.01
C ASN A 6 0.57 -17.12 -5.00
N TYR A 7 1.31 -16.29 -4.26
CA TYR A 7 0.74 -15.14 -3.59
C TYR A 7 0.33 -14.15 -4.68
N ALA A 8 -0.82 -14.41 -5.30
CA ALA A 8 -1.67 -13.35 -5.82
C ALA A 8 -2.24 -12.60 -4.60
N GLY A 9 -1.35 -11.90 -3.88
CA GLY A 9 -1.70 -11.15 -2.68
C GLY A 9 -2.74 -10.11 -3.07
N GLY A 10 -3.96 -10.29 -2.57
CA GLY A 10 -5.10 -9.42 -2.84
C GLY A 10 -4.70 -7.97 -2.68
N LEU A 11 -5.00 -7.17 -3.71
CA LEU A 11 -4.66 -5.75 -3.78
C LEU A 11 -5.13 -5.06 -2.49
N SER A 12 -4.15 -4.64 -1.68
CA SER A 12 -4.32 -3.66 -0.63
C SER A 12 -4.99 -2.42 -1.24
N ASN A 13 -6.03 -1.91 -0.60
CA ASN A 13 -6.64 -0.67 -1.05
C ASN A 13 -5.62 0.46 -0.88
N TYR A 14 -5.52 1.35 -1.86
CA TYR A 14 -4.63 2.49 -1.79
C TYR A 14 -5.28 3.77 -2.30
N ILE A 15 -4.84 4.89 -1.74
CA ILE A 15 -5.23 6.25 -2.14
C ILE A 15 -3.96 7.00 -2.54
N VAL A 16 -4.06 7.81 -3.59
CA VAL A 16 -2.95 8.65 -4.08
C VAL A 16 -3.31 10.12 -3.88
N LEU A 17 -2.56 10.81 -3.02
CA LEU A 17 -2.65 12.24 -2.80
C LEU A 17 -1.63 12.94 -3.71
N LYS A 18 -2.09 13.45 -4.86
CA LYS A 18 -1.18 14.05 -5.86
C LYS A 18 -0.56 15.36 -5.40
N GLU A 19 -1.30 16.15 -4.62
CA GLU A 19 -0.82 17.44 -4.11
C GLU A 19 0.34 17.28 -3.13
N GLU A 20 0.24 16.30 -2.22
CA GLU A 20 1.27 16.01 -1.21
C GLU A 20 2.31 14.98 -1.70
N LYS A 21 2.08 14.40 -2.89
CA LYS A 21 2.84 13.26 -3.45
C LYS A 21 2.94 12.11 -2.45
N GLU A 22 1.80 11.70 -1.92
CA GLU A 22 1.72 10.59 -0.95
C GLU A 22 0.84 9.45 -1.48
N VAL A 23 1.24 8.22 -1.16
CA VAL A 23 0.46 7.01 -1.42
C VAL A 23 0.17 6.34 -0.08
N ILE A 24 -1.10 6.17 0.22
CA ILE A 24 -1.52 5.56 1.48
C ILE A 24 -2.03 4.16 1.19
N PHE A 25 -1.46 3.16 1.87
CA PHE A 25 -1.84 1.76 1.76
C PHE A 25 -2.64 1.34 2.98
N TYR A 26 -3.80 0.74 2.74
CA TYR A 26 -4.58 0.08 3.77
C TYR A 26 -4.44 -1.43 3.69
N LEU A 27 -4.05 -2.00 4.82
CA LEU A 27 -3.82 -3.42 4.98
C LEU A 27 -4.86 -4.01 5.92
N HIS A 28 -5.75 -4.82 5.35
CA HIS A 28 -6.76 -5.56 6.11
C HIS A 28 -6.17 -6.63 7.04
N ASN A 29 -4.99 -7.15 6.71
CA ASN A 29 -4.26 -8.14 7.48
C ASN A 29 -2.86 -7.61 7.76
N PRO A 30 -2.21 -8.01 8.87
CA PRO A 30 -0.82 -7.68 9.13
C PRO A 30 0.03 -8.08 7.91
N TYR A 31 0.73 -7.09 7.35
CA TYR A 31 1.64 -7.35 6.24
C TYR A 31 2.81 -8.16 6.78
N PRO A 32 3.29 -9.17 6.04
CA PRO A 32 4.49 -9.88 6.45
C PRO A 32 5.64 -8.88 6.56
N ASP A 33 6.35 -8.88 7.70
CA ASP A 33 7.52 -8.00 7.91
C ASP A 33 8.59 -8.19 6.81
N CYS A 34 8.56 -9.36 6.14
CA CYS A 34 9.45 -9.70 5.04
C CYS A 34 9.08 -9.05 3.69
N LEU A 35 7.91 -8.43 3.57
CA LEU A 35 7.51 -7.65 2.40
C LEU A 35 7.65 -6.17 2.72
N GLU A 36 8.68 -5.55 2.17
CA GLU A 36 8.85 -4.11 2.24
C GLU A 36 7.96 -3.44 1.17
N ILE A 37 7.00 -2.62 1.62
CA ILE A 37 6.16 -1.75 0.78
C ILE A 37 6.94 -0.92 -0.26
N PRO A 38 8.21 -0.53 -0.04
CA PRO A 38 9.09 0.03 -1.07
C PRO A 38 9.11 -0.68 -2.44
N ALA A 39 9.00 -2.01 -2.50
CA ALA A 39 9.15 -2.73 -3.77
C ALA A 39 7.96 -2.53 -4.73
N ILE A 40 6.73 -2.67 -4.23
CA ILE A 40 5.52 -2.46 -5.04
C ILE A 40 5.40 -0.99 -5.45
N MET A 41 5.81 -0.07 -4.57
CA MET A 41 5.77 1.35 -4.86
C MET A 41 6.68 1.74 -6.01
N LYS A 42 7.95 1.32 -6.00
CA LYS A 42 8.90 1.62 -7.07
C LYS A 42 8.43 1.14 -8.44
N SER A 43 7.62 0.09 -8.48
CA SER A 43 7.05 -0.43 -9.72
C SER A 43 5.82 0.35 -10.22
N ARG A 44 5.11 1.08 -9.35
CA ARG A 44 3.81 1.69 -9.67
C ARG A 44 3.78 3.21 -9.61
N PHE A 45 4.64 3.80 -8.78
CA PHE A 45 4.66 5.24 -8.50
C PHE A 45 6.06 5.81 -8.73
N PRO A 46 6.18 7.08 -9.13
CA PRO A 46 7.46 7.75 -9.23
C PRO A 46 8.20 7.82 -7.88
N GLU A 47 9.54 7.94 -7.92
CA GLU A 47 10.39 7.92 -6.72
C GLU A 47 10.15 9.10 -5.75
N ASP A 48 9.49 10.16 -6.20
CA ASP A 48 9.19 11.33 -5.38
C ASP A 48 7.93 11.18 -4.52
N TYR A 49 7.23 10.05 -4.61
CA TYR A 49 6.08 9.74 -3.77
C TYR A 49 6.49 9.09 -2.44
N LYS A 50 5.89 9.54 -1.34
CA LYS A 50 6.05 8.93 0.00
C LYS A 50 4.98 7.87 0.25
N SER A 51 5.32 6.77 0.92
CA SER A 51 4.33 5.81 1.44
C SER A 51 3.91 6.11 2.85
N ILE A 52 2.62 5.96 3.09
CA ILE A 52 2.04 5.83 4.42
C ILE A 52 1.31 4.48 4.47
N VAL A 53 1.44 3.77 5.58
CA VAL A 53 0.89 2.44 5.76
C VAL A 53 0.00 2.47 6.98
N VAL A 54 -1.27 2.15 6.80
CA VAL A 54 -2.26 2.14 7.88
C VAL A 54 -2.91 0.77 7.99
N ASN A 55 -3.10 0.33 9.23
CA ASN A 55 -3.84 -0.89 9.56
C ASN A 55 -5.26 -0.60 10.06
N SER A 56 -5.63 0.69 10.20
CA SER A 56 -6.97 1.14 10.56
C SER A 56 -7.73 1.61 9.33
N LEU A 57 -8.91 1.01 9.09
CA LEU A 57 -9.81 1.42 8.01
C LEU A 57 -10.31 2.85 8.19
N ASP A 58 -10.57 3.26 9.43
CA ASP A 58 -11.07 4.60 9.74
C ASP A 58 -10.00 5.66 9.47
N GLU A 59 -8.73 5.36 9.76
CA GLU A 59 -7.63 6.26 9.39
C GLU A 59 -7.47 6.33 7.87
N PHE A 60 -7.54 5.20 7.16
CA PHE A 60 -7.45 5.17 5.71
C PHE A 60 -8.52 6.05 5.04
N LYS A 61 -9.78 5.95 5.49
CA LYS A 61 -10.89 6.71 4.91
C LYS A 61 -10.73 8.22 5.06
N LYS A 62 -10.14 8.71 6.16
CA LYS A 62 -9.88 10.15 6.38
C LYS A 62 -9.00 10.76 5.30
N TYR A 63 -8.13 9.98 4.68
CA TYR A 63 -7.31 10.46 3.57
C TYR A 63 -8.07 10.47 2.24
N GLY A 64 -9.03 9.57 2.05
CA GLY A 64 -9.86 9.54 0.84
C GLY A 64 -10.84 10.70 0.76
N GLU A 65 -11.26 11.24 1.91
CA GLU A 65 -12.08 12.45 1.99
C GLU A 65 -11.29 13.74 1.68
N LYS A 66 -9.95 13.67 1.73
CA LYS A 66 -9.04 14.79 1.45
C LYS A 66 -8.50 14.79 0.01
N ALA A 67 -8.77 13.73 -0.77
CA ALA A 67 -8.14 13.46 -2.07
C ALA A 67 -8.96 13.95 -3.27
#